data_AF-A0A537ZXR0-F1
#
_entry.id   AF-A0A537ZXR0-F1
#
_cell.length_a   1.000
_cell.length_b   1.000
_cell.length_c   1.000
_cell.angle_alpha   90.00
_cell.angle_beta   90.00
_cell.angle_gamma   90.00
#
_symmetry.space_group_name_H-M   'P 1'
#
loop_
_entity.id
_entity.type
_entity.pdbx_description
1 polymer ?
#
loop_
_entity_poly.entity_id
_entity_poly.type
_entity_poly.pdbx_seq_one_letter_code
_entity_poly.pdbx_strand_id
1 'polypeptide(L)'
;MHIMLGLCRRPATWGAGCVVTQATVSRDIRELGLEKTRDPLGRPRYVVPSTVRRPDPREALSSVLAQFGRRVTAAGNIVVVQSELGTAPPIARALDELAHDKIVGTLAGDDTCLVVASSERDARALARELSDVLS
;
A
#
# COMPACT_ATOMS: atom_id res chain seq x y z
N MET A 1 12.56 26.71 2.90
CA MET A 1 11.69 27.83 3.32
C MET A 1 10.76 28.40 2.24
N HIS A 2 11.15 28.54 0.96
CA HIS A 2 10.31 29.28 -0.02
C HIS A 2 9.03 28.58 -0.54
N ILE A 3 8.89 27.25 -0.47
CA ILE A 3 7.65 26.54 -0.91
C ILE A 3 6.58 26.57 0.18
N MET A 4 7.00 26.48 1.44
CA MET A 4 6.12 26.52 2.61
C MET A 4 5.48 27.90 2.82
N LEU A 5 6.11 28.95 2.29
CA LEU A 5 5.61 30.33 2.34
C LEU A 5 4.37 30.56 1.47
N GLY A 6 4.07 29.69 0.49
CA GLY A 6 2.87 29.79 -0.34
C GLY A 6 1.66 29.00 0.18
N LEU A 7 1.89 27.97 1.01
CA LEU A 7 0.86 26.99 1.38
C LEU A 7 0.19 27.22 2.74
N CYS A 8 0.84 27.93 3.69
CA CYS A 8 0.34 28.00 5.08
C CYS A 8 0.72 29.31 5.79
N ARG A 9 0.47 30.48 5.19
CA ARG A 9 0.59 31.77 5.92
C ARG A 9 -0.58 32.05 6.88
N ARG A 10 -1.62 31.21 6.85
CA ARG A 10 -2.79 31.15 7.76
C ARG A 10 -3.15 29.67 8.00
N PRO A 11 -3.92 29.31 9.06
CA PRO A 11 -4.54 28.00 9.13
C PRO A 11 -5.28 27.74 7.82
N ALA A 12 -4.78 26.79 7.05
CA ALA A 12 -5.32 26.43 5.75
C ALA A 12 -5.98 25.07 5.91
N THR A 13 -7.23 24.98 5.47
CA THR A 13 -7.94 23.70 5.35
C THR A 13 -7.42 23.00 4.10
N TRP A 14 -6.78 21.86 4.27
CA TRP A 14 -6.51 20.97 3.13
C TRP A 14 -7.82 20.40 2.61
N GLY A 15 -7.84 19.91 1.37
CA GLY A 15 -9.05 19.36 0.73
C GLY A 15 -9.75 18.21 1.48
N ALA A 16 -9.15 17.71 2.57
CA ALA A 16 -9.72 16.74 3.51
C ALA A 16 -10.27 17.36 4.82
N GLY A 17 -10.35 18.69 4.93
CA GLY A 17 -10.88 19.40 6.12
C GLY A 17 -9.88 19.56 7.28
N CYS A 18 -8.62 19.14 7.13
CA CYS A 18 -7.61 19.24 8.19
C CYS A 18 -7.05 20.67 8.30
N VAL A 19 -7.09 21.23 9.52
CA VAL A 19 -6.39 22.47 9.86
C VAL A 19 -4.95 22.14 10.21
N VAL A 20 -4.00 22.65 9.44
CA VAL A 20 -2.57 22.41 9.68
C VAL A 20 -1.80 23.73 9.77
N THR A 21 -0.63 23.66 10.43
CA THR A 21 0.31 24.78 10.52
C THR A 21 1.59 24.48 9.74
N GLN A 22 2.38 25.52 9.49
CA GLN A 22 3.72 25.36 8.91
C GLN A 22 4.61 24.42 9.75
N ALA A 23 4.51 24.47 11.08
CA ALA A 23 5.28 23.62 11.97
C ALA A 23 4.89 22.14 11.84
N THR A 24 3.59 21.86 11.72
CA THR A 24 3.06 20.50 11.50
C THR A 24 3.57 19.94 10.18
N VAL A 25 3.36 20.66 9.07
CA VAL A 25 3.81 20.22 7.74
C VAL A 25 5.33 20.07 7.67
N SER A 26 6.09 20.93 8.35
CA SER A 26 7.56 20.83 8.41
C SER A 26 8.04 19.61 9.19
N ARG A 27 7.29 19.17 10.20
CA ARG A 27 7.59 17.95 10.95
C ARG A 27 7.29 16.73 10.10
N ASP A 28 6.12 16.69 9.46
CA ASP A 28 5.71 15.57 8.60
C ASP A 28 6.68 15.37 7.44
N ILE A 29 7.13 16.45 6.78
CA ILE A 29 8.15 16.37 5.72
C ILE A 29 9.44 15.70 6.20
N ARG A 30 9.84 15.97 7.45
CA ARG A 30 11.04 15.39 8.06
C ARG A 30 10.82 13.93 8.45
N GLU A 31 9.67 13.61 9.04
CA GLU A 31 9.30 12.25 9.44
C GLU A 31 9.14 11.32 8.23
N LEU A 32 8.56 11.83 7.14
CA LEU A 32 8.44 11.13 5.85
C LEU A 32 9.76 11.06 5.06
N GLY A 33 10.84 11.66 5.56
CA GLY A 33 12.16 11.61 4.93
C GLY A 33 12.22 12.28 3.55
N LEU A 34 11.37 13.26 3.26
CA LEU A 34 11.30 13.89 1.93
C LEU A 34 12.50 14.82 1.69
N GLU A 35 13.08 14.71 0.51
CA GLU A 35 14.17 15.58 0.05
C GLU A 35 13.64 16.74 -0.77
N LYS A 36 14.28 17.91 -0.62
CA LYS A 36 13.94 19.10 -1.40
C LYS A 36 14.79 19.17 -2.67
N THR A 37 14.15 19.02 -3.82
CA THR A 37 14.75 19.14 -5.15
C THR A 37 14.18 20.33 -5.93
N ARG A 38 14.60 20.50 -7.20
CA ARG A 38 14.03 21.44 -8.17
C ARG A 38 13.54 20.68 -9.40
N ASP A 39 12.42 21.11 -9.96
CA ASP A 39 11.90 20.61 -11.24
C ASP A 39 12.74 21.17 -12.42
N PRO A 40 12.51 20.70 -13.67
CA PRO A 40 13.23 21.20 -14.84
C PRO A 40 13.08 22.70 -15.11
N LEU A 41 12.05 23.35 -14.54
CA LEU A 41 11.81 24.79 -14.61
C LEU A 41 12.41 25.55 -13.42
N GLY A 42 13.21 24.88 -12.58
CA GLY A 42 13.87 25.44 -11.40
C GLY A 42 12.97 25.63 -10.18
N ARG A 43 11.70 25.23 -10.24
CA ARG A 43 10.74 25.37 -9.15
C ARG A 43 11.01 24.31 -8.08
N PRO A 44 10.99 24.67 -6.80
CA PRO A 44 11.31 23.73 -5.74
C PRO A 44 10.18 22.69 -5.56
N ARG A 45 10.54 21.43 -5.33
CA ARG A 45 9.62 20.29 -5.11
C ARG A 45 10.16 19.38 -4.00
N TYR A 46 9.28 18.72 -3.25
CA TYR A 46 9.65 17.64 -2.33
C TYR A 46 9.47 16.28 -3.01
N VAL A 47 10.45 15.40 -2.87
CA VAL A 47 10.45 14.05 -3.46
C VAL A 47 10.83 13.02 -2.40
N VAL A 48 10.28 11.82 -2.53
CA VAL A 48 10.79 10.66 -1.79
C VAL A 48 12.19 10.35 -2.34
N PRO A 49 13.22 10.17 -1.50
CA PRO A 49 14.56 9.86 -1.96
C PRO A 49 14.57 8.60 -2.82
N SER A 50 15.29 8.62 -3.95
CA SER A 50 15.44 7.46 -4.83
C SER A 50 16.23 6.31 -4.19
N THR A 51 16.88 6.58 -3.05
CA THR A 51 17.62 5.60 -2.24
C THR A 51 16.72 4.77 -1.33
N VAL A 52 15.46 5.18 -1.12
CA VAL A 52 14.45 4.34 -0.48
C VAL A 52 14.17 3.19 -1.43
N ARG A 53 14.83 2.04 -1.20
CA ARG A 53 14.55 0.82 -1.95
C ARG A 53 13.07 0.53 -1.78
N ARG A 54 12.37 0.40 -2.91
CA ARG A 54 11.01 -0.14 -2.90
C ARG A 54 11.12 -1.52 -2.22
N PRO A 55 10.31 -1.82 -1.19
CA PRO A 55 10.35 -3.12 -0.55
C PRO A 55 10.19 -4.21 -1.60
N ASP A 56 10.85 -5.34 -1.39
CA ASP A 56 10.63 -6.51 -2.23
C ASP A 56 9.12 -6.85 -2.21
N PRO A 57 8.46 -7.06 -3.36
CA PRO A 57 7.01 -7.29 -3.40
C PRO A 57 6.55 -8.46 -2.53
N ARG A 58 7.40 -9.50 -2.37
CA ARG A 58 7.10 -10.63 -1.49
C ARG A 58 7.20 -10.23 -0.02
N GLU A 59 8.21 -9.46 0.38
CA GLU A 59 8.29 -8.90 1.73
C GLU A 59 7.10 -7.98 2.04
N ALA A 60 6.71 -7.13 1.09
CA ALA A 60 5.55 -6.24 1.24
C ALA A 60 4.26 -7.03 1.45
N LEU A 61 4.00 -8.05 0.62
CA LEU A 61 2.86 -8.94 0.78
C LEU A 61 2.89 -9.66 2.14
N SER A 62 4.05 -10.20 2.52
CA SER A 62 4.21 -10.89 3.81
C SER A 62 3.91 -9.97 4.98
N SER A 63 4.41 -8.73 4.95
CA SER A 63 4.16 -7.74 6.00
C SER A 63 2.67 -7.39 6.12
N VAL A 64 1.99 -7.15 5.00
CA VAL A 64 0.56 -6.78 4.98
C VAL A 64 -0.31 -7.96 5.43
N LEU A 65 -0.02 -9.18 4.98
CA LEU A 65 -0.73 -10.39 5.40
C LEU A 65 -0.49 -10.72 6.88
N ALA A 66 0.73 -10.58 7.39
CA ALA A 66 1.01 -10.82 8.81
C ALA A 66 0.29 -9.79 9.71
N GLN A 67 0.15 -8.55 9.25
CA GLN A 67 -0.51 -7.50 10.01
C GLN A 67 -2.03 -7.60 10.00
N PHE A 68 -2.63 -7.96 8.86
CA PHE A 68 -4.07 -7.81 8.64
C PHE A 68 -4.78 -9.09 8.20
N GLY A 69 -4.05 -10.10 7.74
CA GLY A 69 -4.63 -11.36 7.30
C GLY A 69 -5.19 -12.17 8.46
N ARG A 70 -6.34 -12.78 8.24
CA ARG A 70 -7.04 -13.61 9.23
C ARG A 70 -7.16 -15.05 8.81
N ARG A 71 -7.53 -15.28 7.54
CA ARG A 71 -7.75 -16.63 7.03
C ARG A 71 -7.62 -16.66 5.52
N VAL A 72 -7.09 -17.77 5.01
CA VAL A 72 -7.05 -18.05 3.58
C VAL A 72 -7.82 -19.34 3.32
N THR A 73 -8.63 -19.39 2.27
CA THR A 73 -9.40 -20.58 1.89
C THR A 73 -9.54 -20.67 0.38
N ALA A 74 -9.26 -21.85 -0.20
CA ALA A 74 -9.51 -22.10 -1.62
C ALA A 74 -10.94 -22.62 -1.84
N ALA A 75 -11.62 -22.11 -2.86
CA ALA A 75 -12.94 -22.54 -3.33
C ALA A 75 -12.96 -22.56 -4.86
N GLY A 76 -12.84 -23.75 -5.46
CA GLY A 76 -12.64 -23.86 -6.91
C GLY A 76 -11.33 -23.18 -7.34
N ASN A 77 -11.38 -22.36 -8.39
CA ASN A 77 -10.24 -21.56 -8.84
C ASN A 77 -10.08 -20.21 -8.10
N ILE A 78 -10.85 -19.97 -7.03
CA ILE A 78 -10.79 -18.74 -6.24
C ILE A 78 -10.10 -19.01 -4.91
N VAL A 79 -9.24 -18.10 -4.47
CA VAL A 79 -8.73 -18.03 -3.11
C VAL A 79 -9.38 -16.86 -2.40
N VAL A 80 -10.05 -17.13 -1.29
CA VAL A 80 -10.67 -16.14 -0.42
C VAL A 80 -9.67 -15.82 0.69
N VAL A 81 -9.25 -14.56 0.78
CA VAL A 81 -8.39 -14.03 1.84
C VAL A 81 -9.25 -13.12 2.71
N GLN A 82 -9.49 -13.53 3.95
CA GLN A 82 -10.18 -12.73 4.97
C GLN A 82 -9.14 -11.92 5.74
N SER A 83 -9.49 -10.67 6.07
CA SER A 83 -8.63 -9.71 6.72
C SER A 83 -9.33 -8.98 7.86
N GLU A 84 -8.63 -8.06 8.52
CA GLU A 84 -9.24 -7.06 9.38
C GLU A 84 -10.20 -6.15 8.59
N LEU A 85 -11.16 -5.55 9.30
CA LEU A 85 -12.09 -4.57 8.74
C LEU A 85 -11.33 -3.42 8.06
N GLY A 86 -11.72 -3.07 6.84
CA GLY A 86 -11.09 -2.02 6.03
C GLY A 86 -9.70 -2.35 5.46
N THR A 87 -9.26 -3.60 5.49
CA THR A 87 -7.87 -3.97 5.12
C THR A 87 -7.74 -4.96 3.96
N ALA A 88 -8.85 -5.37 3.33
CA ALA A 88 -8.77 -6.17 2.11
C ALA A 88 -8.13 -5.43 0.92
N PRO A 89 -8.38 -4.12 0.69
CA PRO A 89 -7.77 -3.38 -0.42
C PRO A 89 -6.21 -3.35 -0.41
N PRO A 90 -5.51 -3.10 0.70
CA PRO A 90 -4.04 -3.15 0.71
C PRO A 90 -3.49 -4.57 0.46
N ILE A 91 -4.19 -5.63 0.89
CA ILE A 91 -3.81 -7.01 0.59
C ILE A 91 -3.91 -7.28 -0.92
N ALA A 92 -5.04 -6.91 -1.55
CA ALA A 92 -5.22 -7.04 -3.00
C ALA A 92 -4.13 -6.30 -3.78
N ARG A 93 -3.83 -5.06 -3.35
CA ARG A 93 -2.77 -4.26 -3.97
C ARG A 93 -1.41 -4.94 -3.90
N ALA A 94 -1.05 -5.52 -2.75
CA ALA A 94 0.21 -6.24 -2.58
C ALA A 94 0.27 -7.51 -3.45
N LEU A 95 -0.84 -8.23 -3.58
CA LEU A 95 -0.94 -9.40 -4.48
C LEU A 95 -0.79 -9.00 -5.95
N ASP A 96 -1.37 -7.88 -6.37
CA ASP A 96 -1.20 -7.36 -7.73
C ASP A 96 0.25 -6.93 -8.01
N GLU A 97 0.96 -6.37 -7.02
CA GLU A 97 2.39 -6.01 -7.15
C GLU A 97 3.31 -7.22 -7.24
N LEU A 98 2.91 -8.36 -6.68
CA LEU A 98 3.68 -9.59 -6.74
C LEU A 98 3.82 -10.12 -8.18
N ALA A 99 2.91 -9.74 -9.09
CA ALA A 99 2.87 -10.21 -10.48
C ALA A 99 3.00 -11.74 -10.59
N HIS A 100 2.32 -12.46 -9.70
CA HIS A 100 2.48 -13.89 -9.53
C HIS A 100 1.80 -14.68 -10.66
N ASP A 101 2.54 -15.57 -11.35
CA ASP A 101 2.07 -16.29 -12.56
C ASP A 101 0.76 -17.06 -12.41
N LYS A 102 0.42 -17.48 -11.18
CA LYS A 102 -0.81 -18.22 -10.87
C LYS A 102 -2.05 -17.33 -10.71
N ILE A 103 -1.88 -16.01 -10.56
CA ILE A 103 -2.95 -15.06 -10.29
C ILE A 103 -3.43 -14.47 -11.62
N VAL A 104 -4.73 -14.63 -11.90
CA VAL A 104 -5.42 -13.98 -13.02
C VAL A 104 -5.83 -12.55 -12.64
N GLY A 105 -6.25 -12.35 -11.40
CA GLY A 105 -6.58 -11.02 -10.87
C GLY A 105 -7.13 -11.07 -9.44
N THR A 106 -7.31 -9.90 -8.84
CA THR A 106 -7.83 -9.73 -7.48
C THR A 106 -9.08 -8.82 -7.46
N LEU A 107 -9.94 -9.01 -6.46
CA LEU A 107 -11.07 -8.13 -6.16
C LEU A 107 -11.20 -7.98 -4.64
N ALA A 108 -11.04 -6.76 -4.14
CA ALA A 108 -11.19 -6.44 -2.73
C ALA A 108 -12.59 -5.91 -2.40
N GLY A 109 -13.18 -6.44 -1.32
CA GLY A 109 -14.22 -5.79 -0.54
C GLY A 109 -13.61 -4.99 0.62
N ASP A 110 -14.28 -5.01 1.78
CA ASP A 110 -13.81 -4.32 2.98
C ASP A 110 -12.87 -5.19 3.84
N ASP A 111 -13.33 -6.39 4.19
CA ASP A 111 -12.63 -7.38 5.03
C ASP A 111 -12.31 -8.69 4.30
N THR A 112 -12.60 -8.74 3.00
CA THR A 112 -12.43 -9.94 2.18
C THR A 112 -11.86 -9.58 0.81
N CYS A 113 -10.80 -10.28 0.40
CA CYS A 113 -10.20 -10.21 -0.92
C CYS A 113 -10.38 -11.55 -1.65
N LEU A 114 -10.89 -11.50 -2.88
CA LEU A 114 -10.96 -12.65 -3.77
C LEU A 114 -9.76 -12.61 -4.72
N VAL A 115 -9.06 -13.73 -4.82
CA VAL A 115 -7.94 -13.92 -5.74
C VAL A 115 -8.31 -15.00 -6.73
N VAL A 116 -8.45 -14.63 -7.99
CA VAL A 116 -8.79 -15.57 -9.06
C VAL A 116 -7.49 -16.19 -9.57
N ALA A 117 -7.40 -17.52 -9.49
CA ALA A 117 -6.28 -18.28 -10.04
C ALA A 117 -6.64 -18.93 -11.38
N SER A 118 -5.61 -19.29 -12.13
CA SER A 118 -5.74 -19.91 -13.46
C SER A 118 -6.40 -21.30 -13.43
N SER A 119 -6.35 -21.99 -12.29
CA SER A 119 -6.96 -23.31 -12.09
C SER A 119 -7.24 -23.60 -10.61
N GLU A 120 -8.06 -24.62 -10.33
CA GLU A 120 -8.28 -25.11 -8.96
C GLU A 120 -6.98 -25.66 -8.31
N ARG A 121 -6.08 -26.22 -9.12
CA ARG A 121 -4.77 -26.67 -8.65
C ARG A 121 -3.93 -25.46 -8.20
N ASP A 122 -3.94 -24.40 -8.98
CA ASP A 122 -3.20 -23.17 -8.69
C ASP A 122 -3.78 -22.44 -7.49
N ALA A 123 -5.11 -22.36 -7.38
CA ALA A 123 -5.78 -21.82 -6.21
C ALA A 123 -5.38 -22.55 -4.93
N ARG A 124 -5.37 -23.89 -4.93
CA ARG A 124 -4.90 -24.68 -3.79
C ARG A 124 -3.43 -24.47 -3.46
N ALA A 125 -2.58 -24.30 -4.47
CA ALA A 125 -1.16 -24.03 -4.26
C ALA A 125 -0.95 -22.63 -3.68
N LEU A 126 -1.63 -21.63 -4.22
CA LEU A 126 -1.58 -20.25 -3.74
C LEU A 126 -2.15 -20.14 -2.32
N ALA A 127 -3.27 -20.80 -2.04
CA ALA A 127 -3.87 -20.78 -0.71
C ALA A 127 -2.91 -21.34 0.36
N ARG A 128 -2.13 -22.39 0.05
CA ARG A 128 -1.09 -22.91 0.94
C ARG A 128 0.01 -21.88 1.17
N GLU A 129 0.56 -21.34 0.09
CA GLU A 129 1.63 -20.33 0.16
C GLU A 129 1.22 -19.10 0.98
N LEU A 130 0.00 -18.59 0.80
CA LEU A 130 -0.50 -17.46 1.57
C LEU A 130 -0.83 -17.85 3.03
N SER A 131 -1.25 -19.09 3.29
CA SER A 131 -1.50 -19.57 4.67
C SER A 131 -0.21 -19.75 5.47
N ASP A 132 0.89 -20.13 4.81
CA ASP A 132 2.20 -20.28 5.44
C ASP A 132 2.73 -18.92 5.97
N VAL A 133 2.32 -17.81 5.36
CA VAL A 133 2.64 -16.44 5.80
C VAL A 133 1.81 -16.00 7.01
N LEU A 134 0.63 -16.58 7.22
CA LEU A 134 -0.25 -16.28 8.36
C LEU A 134 0.13 -17.04 9.64
N SER A 135 1.00 -18.04 9.54
CA SER A 135 1.44 -18.90 10.66
C SER A 135 2.64 -18.32 11.37
#